data_AF-A0A964G762-F1
#
_entry.id   AF-A0A964G762-F1
#
_cell.length_a   1.000
_cell.length_b   1.000
_cell.length_c   1.000
_cell.angle_alpha   90.00
_cell.angle_beta   90.00
_cell.angle_gamma   90.00
#
_symmetry.space_group_name_H-M   'P 1'
#
loop_
_entity.id
_entity.type
_entity.pdbx_description
1 polymer ?
#
loop_
_entity_poly.entity_id
_entity_poly.type
_entity_poly.pdbx_seq_one_letter_code
_entity_poly.pdbx_strand_id
1 'polypeptide(L)' 'MARISDKVLTVRVPDIEMEMLDRYCAQTKRTKTDVIRELIRGLPIKDK' A
#
# COMPACT_ATOMS: atom_id res chain seq x y z
N MET A 1 -23.32 9.93 -4.61
CA MET A 1 -22.55 8.69 -4.86
C MET A 1 -21.22 9.09 -5.49
N ALA A 2 -20.18 9.34 -4.67
CA ALA A 2 -18.88 9.76 -5.18
C ALA A 2 -18.22 8.59 -5.93
N ARG A 3 -17.74 8.82 -7.15
CA ARG A 3 -16.95 7.84 -7.90
C ARG A 3 -15.68 7.54 -7.11
N ILE A 4 -15.52 6.31 -6.66
CA ILE A 4 -14.22 5.81 -6.20
C ILE A 4 -13.38 5.64 -7.48
N SER A 5 -12.69 6.71 -7.88
CA SER A 5 -11.76 6.64 -9.00
C SER A 5 -10.46 6.04 -8.48
N ASP A 6 -10.23 4.75 -8.75
CA ASP A 6 -8.93 4.13 -8.48
C ASP A 6 -7.83 4.88 -9.26
N LYS A 7 -6.81 5.35 -8.54
CA LYS A 7 -5.60 5.96 -9.12
C LYS A 7 -4.45 4.96 -9.05
N VAL A 8 -3.68 4.87 -10.13
CA VAL A 8 -2.46 4.06 -10.16
C VAL A 8 -1.33 4.81 -9.47
N LEU A 9 -0.69 4.17 -8.50
CA LEU A 9 0.50 4.65 -7.82
C LEU A 9 1.72 3.89 -8.34
N THR A 10 2.63 4.59 -8.99
CA THR A 10 3.94 4.04 -9.40
C THR A 10 5.01 4.66 -8.51
N VAL A 11 5.70 3.85 -7.72
CA VAL A 11 6.77 4.29 -6.81
C VAL A 11 8.03 3.46 -7.05
N ARG A 12 9.19 4.10 -6.95
CA ARG A 12 10.49 3.41 -6.97
C ARG A 12 10.84 3.03 -5.55
N VAL A 13 11.16 1.76 -5.35
CA VAL A 13 11.48 1.18 -4.04
C VAL A 13 12.80 0.42 -4.20
N PRO A 14 13.77 0.54 -3.27
CA PRO A 14 14.97 -0.29 -3.26
C PRO A 14 14.64 -1.78 -3.23
N ASP A 15 15.47 -2.60 -3.86
CA ASP A 15 15.27 -4.06 -3.93
C ASP A 15 15.06 -4.70 -2.55
N ILE A 16 15.80 -4.24 -1.54
CA ILE A 16 15.73 -4.80 -0.19
C ILE A 16 14.36 -4.55 0.47
N GLU A 17 13.78 -3.37 0.27
CA GLU A 17 12.46 -3.01 0.78
C GLU A 17 11.36 -3.74 0.01
N MET A 18 11.54 -3.93 -1.30
CA MET A 18 10.63 -4.73 -2.12
C MET A 18 10.62 -6.20 -1.67
N GLU A 19 11.78 -6.77 -1.35
CA GLU A 19 11.87 -8.14 -0.86
C GLU A 19 11.22 -8.29 0.53
N MET A 20 11.42 -7.31 1.42
CA MET A 20 10.71 -7.27 2.70
C MET A 20 9.19 -7.22 2.51
N LEU A 21 8.71 -6.39 1.58
CA LEU A 21 7.29 -6.28 1.26
C LEU A 21 6.73 -7.60 0.71
N ASP A 22 7.45 -8.28 -0.18
CA ASP A 22 7.06 -9.59 -0.72
C ASP A 22 6.96 -10.64 0.39
N ARG A 23 7.97 -10.73 1.27
CA ARG A 23 7.97 -11.65 2.41
C ARG A 23 6.81 -11.39 3.36
N TYR A 24 6.48 -10.12 3.61
CA TYR A 24 5.34 -9.74 4.45
C TYR A 24 4.01 -10.11 3.80
N CYS A 25 3.85 -9.84 2.50
CA CYS A 25 2.66 -10.21 1.73
C CYS A 25 2.44 -11.73 1.73
N ALA A 26 3.51 -12.51 1.56
CA ALA A 26 3.46 -13.97 1.58
C ALA A 26 3.00 -14.52 2.94
N GLN A 27 3.49 -13.94 4.05
CA GLN A 27 3.12 -14.37 5.41
C GLN A 27 1.67 -14.00 5.76
N THR A 28 1.22 -12.81 5.36
CA THR A 28 -0.10 -12.27 5.71
C THR A 28 -1.21 -12.66 4.73
N LYS A 29 -0.86 -13.32 3.61
CA LYS A 29 -1.76 -13.62 2.48
C LYS A 29 -2.45 -12.37 1.91
N ARG A 30 -1.80 -11.20 2.01
CA ARG A 30 -2.30 -9.93 1.47
C ARG A 30 -1.54 -9.56 0.20
N THR A 31 -2.19 -8.78 -0.66
CA THR A 31 -1.52 -8.24 -1.85
C THR A 31 -0.71 -7.00 -1.48
N LYS A 32 0.34 -6.71 -2.25
CA LYS A 32 1.13 -5.46 -2.09
C LYS A 32 0.23 -4.23 -2.08
N THR A 33 -0.78 -4.20 -2.95
CA THR A 33 -1.78 -3.13 -3.00
C THR A 33 -2.58 -3.00 -1.72
N ASP A 34 -3.00 -4.11 -1.10
CA ASP A 34 -3.77 -4.11 0.14
C ASP A 34 -2.93 -3.59 1.31
N VAL A 35 -1.68 -4.07 1.42
CA VAL A 35 -0.72 -3.60 2.44
C VAL A 35 -0.46 -2.10 2.31
N ILE A 36 -0.18 -1.61 1.08
CA ILE A 36 0.05 -0.19 0.83
C ILE A 36 -1.21 0.63 1.13
N ARG A 37 -2.41 0.15 0.75
CA ARG A 37 -3.67 0.81 1.08
C ARG A 37 -3.91 0.90 2.59
N GLU A 38 -3.63 -0.15 3.33
CA GLU A 38 -3.75 -0.15 4.80
C GLU A 38 -2.77 0.83 5.43
N LEU A 39 -1.51 0.85 5.00
CA LEU A 39 -0.51 1.81 5.45
C LEU A 39 -0.94 3.26 5.16
N ILE A 40 -1.48 3.53 3.96
CA ILE A 40 -2.01 4.85 3.60
C ILE A 40 -3.19 5.24 4.51
N ARG A 41 -4.10 4.31 4.81
CA ARG A 41 -5.23 4.55 5.74
C ARG A 41 -4.79 4.78 7.18
N GLY A 42 -3.64 4.24 7.57
CA GLY A 42 -3.03 4.45 8.88
C GLY A 42 -2.25 5.76 9.02
N LEU A 43 -2.05 6.51 7.92
CA LEU A 43 -1.38 7.80 7.99
C LEU A 43 -2.22 8.78 8.82
N PRO A 44 -1.66 9.48 9.82
CA PRO A 44 -2.37 10.43 10.66
C PRO A 44 -2.63 11.74 9.91
N ILE A 45 -3.37 11.66 8.81
CA ILE A 45 -3.80 12.81 8.04
C ILE A 45 -5.09 13.29 8.70
N LYS A 46 -5.02 14.41 9.42
CA LYS A 46 -6.22 15.19 9.75
C LYS A 46 -6.71 15.81 8.45
N ASP A 47 -7.72 15.22 7.83
CA ASP A 47 -8.55 15.96 6.89
C ASP A 47 -9.09 17.19 7.63
N LYS A 48 -8.73 18.38 7.13
CA LYS A 48 -9.09 19.68 7.70
C LYS A 48 -10.45 20.13 7.17
#